data_AF-A0A931MT38-F1
#
_entry.id   AF-A0A931MT38-F1
#
_cell.length_a   1.000
_cell.length_b   1.000
_cell.length_c   1.000
_cell.angle_alpha   90.00
_cell.angle_beta   90.00
_cell.angle_gamma   90.00
#
_symmetry.space_group_name_H-M   'P 1'
#
loop_
_entity.id
_entity.type
_entity.pdbx_description
1 polymer ?
#
loop_
_entity_poly.entity_id
_entity_poly.type
_entity_poly.pdbx_seq_one_letter_code
_entity_poly.pdbx_strand_id
1 'polypeptide(L)'
;MATATTTSPATATTNAVPWVLATAFTLSAVHTVYAAAAGIEDPTFTVTTPAAWLFYAVGFGSVWLARRQEAWARIGVLAYLVVLLAISVFYYPTTFTAEKQTVFGWFENDVYVGLLMIAAYSMVGRVRSSLSVH
;
A
#
# COMPACT_ATOMS: atom_id res chain seq x y z
N MET A 1 8.68 5.69 40.19
CA MET A 1 9.66 6.03 39.15
C MET A 1 9.19 5.35 37.88
N ALA A 2 8.52 6.07 36.97
CA ALA A 2 7.97 5.49 35.74
C ALA A 2 9.07 5.47 34.68
N THR A 3 9.46 4.28 34.23
CA THR A 3 10.41 4.11 33.13
C THR A 3 9.72 4.59 31.86
N ALA A 4 10.10 5.77 31.37
CA ALA A 4 9.64 6.26 30.08
C ALA A 4 10.22 5.34 29.00
N THR A 5 9.38 4.48 28.41
CA THR A 5 9.78 3.65 27.28
C THR A 5 9.98 4.57 26.08
N THR A 6 11.21 5.04 25.87
CA THR A 6 11.58 5.80 24.69
C THR A 6 11.49 4.87 23.49
N THR A 7 10.35 4.88 22.81
CA THR A 7 10.18 4.13 21.57
C THR A 7 11.10 4.77 20.54
N SER A 8 12.15 4.07 20.14
CA SER A 8 13.03 4.57 19.09
C SER A 8 12.20 4.88 17.84
N PRO A 9 12.42 6.00 17.15
CA PRO A 9 11.66 6.37 15.95
C PRO A 9 11.64 5.24 14.91
N ALA A 10 12.72 4.44 14.82
CA ALA A 10 12.78 3.26 13.96
C ALA A 10 11.72 2.20 14.31
N THR A 11 11.46 1.96 15.60
CA THR A 11 10.44 0.99 16.07
C THR A 11 9.03 1.50 15.83
N ALA A 12 8.79 2.81 16.00
CA ALA A 12 7.50 3.45 15.73
C ALA A 12 7.12 3.37 14.24
N THR A 13 8.05 3.67 13.33
CA THR A 13 7.86 3.57 11.88
C THR A 13 7.55 2.13 11.45
N THR A 14 8.17 1.14 12.10
CA THR A 14 7.99 -0.28 11.77
C THR A 14 6.60 -0.81 12.14
N ASN A 15 6.03 -0.33 13.25
CA ASN A 15 4.70 -0.73 13.71
C ASN A 15 3.56 -0.05 12.93
N ALA A 16 3.87 1.00 12.16
CA ALA A 16 2.89 1.73 11.35
C ALA A 16 2.52 1.02 10.04
N VAL A 17 3.29 0.03 9.58
CA VAL A 17 3.09 -0.61 8.26
C VAL A 17 1.65 -1.09 8.00
N PRO A 18 0.99 -1.80 8.93
CA PRO A 18 -0.40 -2.24 8.70
C PRO A 18 -1.36 -1.05 8.52
N TRP A 19 -1.15 0.04 9.27
CA TRP A 19 -1.97 1.24 9.14
C TRP A 19 -1.73 1.96 7.81
N VAL A 20 -0.47 2.09 7.39
CA VAL A 20 -0.11 2.69 6.10
C VAL A 20 -0.75 1.90 4.94
N LEU A 21 -0.65 0.56 4.97
CA LEU A 21 -1.28 -0.30 3.97
C LEU A 21 -2.81 -0.17 4.00
N ALA A 22 -3.42 -0.17 5.19
CA ALA A 22 -4.87 -0.02 5.32
C ALA A 22 -5.36 1.32 4.74
N THR A 23 -4.63 2.41 5.01
CA THR A 23 -4.92 3.72 4.45
C THR A 23 -4.80 3.70 2.93
N ALA A 24 -3.71 3.13 2.38
CA ALA A 24 -3.49 3.05 0.94
C ALA A 24 -4.64 2.30 0.24
N PHE A 25 -4.98 1.09 0.70
CA PHE A 25 -6.03 0.29 0.07
C PHE A 25 -7.43 0.86 0.27
N THR A 26 -7.69 1.51 1.41
CA THR A 26 -8.98 2.20 1.62
C THR A 26 -9.12 3.38 0.67
N LEU A 27 -8.07 4.19 0.52
CA LEU A 27 -8.07 5.34 -0.38
C LEU A 27 -8.28 4.90 -1.84
N SER A 28 -7.57 3.85 -2.26
CA SER A 28 -7.73 3.24 -3.60
C SER A 28 -9.15 2.69 -3.82
N ALA A 29 -9.72 1.98 -2.85
CA ALA A 29 -11.09 1.45 -2.94
C ALA A 29 -12.14 2.56 -3.04
N VAL A 30 -12.01 3.62 -2.23
CA VAL A 30 -12.88 4.81 -2.30
C VAL A 30 -12.75 5.47 -3.67
N HIS A 31 -11.54 5.59 -4.21
CA HIS A 31 -11.33 6.15 -5.54
C HIS A 31 -11.97 5.30 -6.63
N THR A 32 -11.92 3.98 -6.55
CA THR A 32 -12.60 3.10 -7.53
C THR A 32 -14.12 3.33 -7.53
N VAL A 33 -14.74 3.46 -6.36
CA VAL A 33 -16.17 3.77 -6.25
C VAL A 33 -16.48 5.17 -6.78
N TYR A 34 -15.64 6.16 -6.46
CA TYR A 34 -15.76 7.52 -6.98
C TYR A 34 -15.65 7.56 -8.51
N ALA A 35 -14.65 6.89 -9.08
CA ALA A 35 -14.41 6.86 -10.51
C ALA A 35 -15.59 6.24 -11.27
N ALA A 36 -16.20 5.20 -10.71
CA ALA A 36 -17.43 4.62 -11.23
C ALA A 36 -18.60 5.63 -11.17
N ALA A 37 -18.79 6.30 -10.04
CA ALA A 37 -19.86 7.30 -9.88
C ALA A 37 -19.68 8.53 -10.78
N ALA A 38 -18.43 8.91 -11.06
CA ALA A 38 -18.07 10.04 -11.92
C ALA A 38 -17.97 9.67 -13.41
N GLY A 39 -18.09 8.39 -13.77
CA GLY A 39 -17.99 7.93 -15.16
C GLY A 39 -16.59 8.02 -15.76
N ILE A 40 -15.55 8.00 -14.92
CA ILE A 40 -14.13 8.11 -15.31
C ILE A 40 -13.32 6.84 -14.98
N GLU A 41 -14.02 5.74 -14.69
CA GLU A 41 -13.40 4.48 -14.30
C GLU A 41 -12.52 3.89 -15.41
N ASP A 42 -11.54 3.09 -14.99
CA ASP A 42 -10.74 2.32 -15.92
C ASP A 42 -11.57 1.14 -16.45
N PRO A 43 -11.74 0.97 -17.77
CA PRO A 43 -12.58 -0.10 -18.32
C PRO A 43 -12.07 -1.51 -17.97
N THR A 44 -10.82 -1.66 -17.54
CA THR A 44 -10.26 -2.94 -17.09
C THR A 44 -10.34 -3.15 -15.58
N PHE A 45 -10.65 -2.11 -14.81
CA PHE A 45 -10.68 -2.13 -13.34
C PHE A 45 -11.86 -1.29 -12.83
N THR A 46 -13.04 -1.91 -12.75
CA THR A 46 -14.31 -1.28 -12.37
C THR A 46 -14.89 -1.93 -11.13
N VAL A 47 -15.93 -1.31 -10.55
CA VAL A 47 -16.68 -1.91 -9.42
C VAL A 47 -17.42 -3.20 -9.80
N THR A 48 -17.61 -3.48 -11.09
CA THR A 48 -18.28 -4.69 -11.58
C THR A 48 -17.30 -5.81 -11.94
N THR A 49 -15.99 -5.53 -12.06
CA THR A 49 -15.02 -6.58 -12.38
C THR A 49 -14.60 -7.34 -11.12
N PRO A 50 -14.70 -8.69 -11.12
CA PRO A 50 -14.26 -9.51 -9.98
C PRO A 50 -12.77 -9.32 -9.64
N ALA A 51 -11.96 -8.99 -10.65
CA ALA A 51 -10.54 -8.71 -10.48
C ALA A 51 -10.27 -7.51 -9.54
N ALA A 52 -11.12 -6.47 -9.56
CA ALA A 52 -10.96 -5.33 -8.68
C ALA A 52 -11.15 -5.73 -7.21
N TRP A 53 -12.19 -6.52 -6.92
CA TRP A 53 -12.44 -7.01 -5.56
C TRP A 53 -11.39 -8.01 -5.10
N LEU A 54 -10.88 -8.85 -6.00
CA LEU A 54 -9.75 -9.74 -5.69
C LEU A 54 -8.50 -8.93 -5.33
N PHE A 55 -8.20 -7.86 -6.07
CA PHE A 55 -7.09 -6.96 -5.75
C PHE A 55 -7.25 -6.36 -4.35
N TYR A 56 -8.43 -5.86 -3.99
CA TYR A 56 -8.68 -5.33 -2.64
C TYR A 56 -8.62 -6.41 -1.57
N ALA A 57 -9.15 -7.60 -1.82
CA ALA A 57 -9.07 -8.73 -0.89
C ALA A 57 -7.61 -9.10 -0.61
N VAL A 58 -6.75 -9.15 -1.63
CA VAL A 58 -5.31 -9.38 -1.47
C VAL A 58 -4.64 -8.22 -0.75
N GLY A 59 -4.98 -6.98 -1.10
CA GLY A 59 -4.48 -5.77 -0.45
C GLY A 59 -4.77 -5.75 1.06
N PHE A 60 -6.03 -5.94 1.44
CA PHE A 60 -6.42 -6.04 2.86
C PHE A 60 -5.89 -7.32 3.53
N GLY A 61 -5.73 -8.41 2.79
CA GLY A 61 -5.01 -9.60 3.27
C GLY A 61 -3.56 -9.29 3.65
N SER A 62 -2.90 -8.44 2.87
CA SER A 62 -1.53 -7.98 3.15
C SER A 62 -1.45 -7.12 4.41
N VAL A 63 -2.49 -6.33 4.73
CA VAL A 63 -2.60 -5.58 5.99
C VAL A 63 -2.57 -6.53 7.18
N TRP A 64 -3.39 -7.58 7.14
CA TRP A 64 -3.40 -8.60 8.19
C TRP A 64 -2.08 -9.34 8.28
N LEU A 65 -1.50 -9.72 7.13
CA LEU A 65 -0.22 -10.41 7.06
C LEU A 65 0.92 -9.54 7.65
N ALA A 66 0.90 -8.23 7.40
CA ALA A 66 1.86 -7.27 7.92
C ALA A 66 1.83 -7.15 9.45
N ARG A 67 0.75 -7.56 10.12
CA ARG A 67 0.71 -7.59 11.59
C ARG A 67 1.53 -8.72 12.18
N ARG A 68 1.79 -9.77 11.40
CA ARG A 68 2.50 -10.94 11.91
C ARG A 68 4.00 -10.72 12.02
N GLN A 69 4.65 -11.49 12.89
CA GLN A 69 6.07 -11.31 13.23
C GLN A 69 6.99 -12.30 12.50
N GLU A 70 6.46 -13.31 11.81
CA GLU A 70 7.26 -14.35 11.17
C GLU A 70 8.00 -13.80 9.94
N ALA A 71 9.21 -14.31 9.69
CA ALA A 71 10.05 -13.86 8.57
C ALA A 71 9.38 -14.04 7.21
N TRP A 72 8.66 -15.15 7.00
CA TRP A 72 7.96 -15.43 5.74
C TRP A 72 6.85 -14.41 5.45
N ALA A 73 6.10 -13.98 6.49
CA ALA A 73 5.05 -12.98 6.35
C ALA A 73 5.65 -11.63 5.97
N ARG A 74 6.78 -11.28 6.59
CA ARG A 74 7.51 -10.04 6.30
C ARG A 74 8.04 -10.01 4.86
N ILE A 75 8.67 -11.09 4.42
CA ILE A 75 9.18 -11.23 3.06
C ILE A 75 8.03 -11.21 2.05
N GLY A 76 6.92 -11.89 2.35
CA GLY A 76 5.73 -11.91 1.50
C GLY A 76 5.13 -10.52 1.27
N VAL A 77 4.96 -9.74 2.34
CA VAL A 77 4.46 -8.35 2.25
C VAL A 77 5.45 -7.47 1.48
N LEU A 78 6.76 -7.59 1.73
CA LEU A 78 7.77 -6.83 0.99
C LEU A 78 7.77 -7.17 -0.51
N ALA A 79 7.71 -8.45 -0.87
CA ALA A 79 7.65 -8.90 -2.25
C ALA A 79 6.39 -8.35 -2.95
N TYR A 80 5.24 -8.41 -2.28
CA TYR A 80 4.00 -7.83 -2.79
C TYR A 80 4.11 -6.32 -3.01
N LEU A 81 4.70 -5.58 -2.06
CA LEU A 81 4.95 -4.14 -2.20
C LEU A 81 5.86 -3.80 -3.38
N VAL A 82 6.91 -4.60 -3.62
CA VAL A 82 7.79 -4.44 -4.79
C VAL A 82 7.00 -4.60 -6.08
N VAL A 83 6.11 -5.59 -6.17
CA VAL A 83 5.24 -5.80 -7.34
C VAL A 83 4.30 -4.60 -7.53
N LEU A 84 3.63 -4.13 -6.47
CA LEU A 84 2.75 -2.97 -6.55
C LEU A 84 3.47 -1.71 -7.00
N LEU A 85 4.67 -1.46 -6.47
CA LEU A 85 5.51 -0.31 -6.86
C LEU A 85 5.97 -0.43 -8.30
N ALA A 86 6.37 -1.63 -8.76
CA ALA A 86 6.73 -1.84 -10.16
C ALA A 86 5.55 -1.55 -11.10
N ILE A 87 4.35 -2.02 -10.77
CA ILE A 87 3.13 -1.71 -11.52
C ILE A 87 2.86 -0.19 -11.49
N SER A 88 2.96 0.44 -10.33
CA SER A 88 2.68 1.87 -10.17
C SER A 88 3.66 2.77 -10.91
N VAL A 89 4.95 2.39 -10.96
CA VAL A 89 6.00 3.19 -11.58
C VAL A 89 6.13 2.94 -13.07
N PHE A 90 5.97 1.69 -13.53
CA PHE A 90 6.24 1.32 -14.92
C PHE A 90 4.99 1.11 -15.77
N TYR A 91 3.89 0.64 -15.19
CA TYR A 91 2.67 0.34 -15.94
C TYR A 91 1.64 1.46 -15.84
N TYR A 92 1.35 1.95 -14.63
CA TYR A 92 0.30 2.95 -14.40
C TYR A 92 0.47 4.26 -15.22
N PRO A 93 1.69 4.80 -15.45
CA PRO A 93 1.83 5.97 -16.31
C PRO A 93 1.33 5.77 -17.74
N THR A 94 1.26 4.51 -18.21
CA THR A 94 0.74 4.19 -19.55
C THR A 94 -0.79 4.22 -19.63
N THR A 95 -1.49 4.09 -18.48
CA THR A 95 -2.96 4.10 -18.39
C THR A 95 -3.53 5.43 -17.86
N PHE A 96 -2.66 6.33 -17.39
CA PHE A 96 -3.00 7.65 -16.87
C PHE A 96 -3.17 8.69 -17.99
N THR A 97 -4.26 8.54 -18.73
CA THR A 97 -4.63 9.40 -19.86
C THR A 97 -4.99 10.83 -19.43
N ALA A 98 -5.03 11.77 -20.37
CA ALA A 98 -5.30 13.19 -20.09
C ALA A 98 -6.61 13.43 -19.32
N GLU A 99 -7.64 12.61 -19.55
CA GLU A 99 -8.93 12.67 -18.86
C GLU A 99 -8.83 12.33 -17.37
N LYS A 100 -7.82 11.54 -16.97
CA LYS A 100 -7.56 11.14 -15.58
C LYS A 100 -6.63 12.10 -14.84
N GLN A 101 -5.96 13.02 -15.55
CA GLN A 101 -5.03 14.02 -14.99
C GLN A 101 -5.73 15.18 -14.29
N THR A 102 -6.69 14.87 -13.40
CA THR A 102 -7.35 15.86 -12.55
C THR A 102 -6.56 16.07 -11.27
N VAL A 103 -6.80 17.17 -10.54
CA VAL A 103 -6.18 17.39 -9.21
C VAL A 103 -6.43 16.20 -8.28
N PHE A 104 -7.63 15.62 -8.35
CA PHE A 104 -7.98 14.46 -7.55
C PHE A 104 -7.28 13.18 -8.03
N GLY A 105 -7.14 12.96 -9.34
CA GLY A 105 -6.42 11.82 -9.90
C GLY A 105 -4.92 11.85 -9.58
N TRP A 106 -4.29 13.03 -9.67
CA TRP A 106 -2.90 13.22 -9.25
C TRP A 106 -2.74 13.00 -7.74
N PHE A 107 -3.62 13.58 -6.93
CA PHE A 107 -3.61 13.37 -5.48
C PHE A 107 -3.75 11.89 -5.12
N GLU A 108 -4.71 11.19 -5.72
CA GLU A 108 -4.95 9.77 -5.43
C GLU A 108 -3.73 8.92 -5.80
N ASN A 109 -3.23 9.07 -7.03
CA ASN A 109 -2.07 8.34 -7.51
C ASN A 109 -0.83 8.61 -6.64
N ASP A 110 -0.48 9.88 -6.44
CA ASP A 110 0.76 10.24 -5.78
C ASP A 110 0.74 9.91 -4.28
N VAL A 111 -0.42 10.09 -3.62
CA VAL A 111 -0.60 9.71 -2.22
C VAL A 111 -0.57 8.19 -2.08
N TYR A 112 -1.25 7.45 -2.97
CA TYR A 112 -1.22 6.00 -2.95
C TYR A 112 0.20 5.46 -3.12
N VAL A 113 0.93 5.92 -4.14
CA VAL A 113 2.33 5.54 -4.38
C VAL A 113 3.23 5.95 -3.22
N GLY A 114 3.05 7.16 -2.68
CA GLY A 114 3.77 7.64 -1.50
C GLY A 114 3.57 6.72 -0.29
N LEU A 115 2.33 6.28 -0.03
CA LEU A 115 2.03 5.34 1.05
C LEU A 115 2.68 3.96 0.80
N LEU A 116 2.66 3.45 -0.44
CA LEU A 116 3.35 2.21 -0.78
C LEU A 116 4.88 2.31 -0.56
N MET A 117 5.48 3.46 -0.91
CA MET A 117 6.91 3.72 -0.68
C MET A 117 7.24 3.75 0.82
N ILE A 118 6.42 4.43 1.63
CA ILE A 118 6.58 4.46 3.09
C ILE A 118 6.46 3.05 3.68
N ALA A 119 5.47 2.28 3.23
CA ALA A 119 5.28 0.90 3.66
C ALA A 119 6.49 0.04 3.29
N ALA A 120 6.99 0.13 2.05
CA ALA A 120 8.14 -0.62 1.56
C ALA A 120 9.41 -0.29 2.35
N TYR A 121 9.70 1.00 2.54
CA TYR A 121 10.84 1.46 3.32
C TYR A 121 10.81 0.93 4.76
N SER A 122 9.65 1.05 5.41
CA SER A 122 9.44 0.56 6.78
C SER A 122 9.57 -0.96 6.86
N MET A 123 9.11 -1.68 5.84
CA MET A 123 9.18 -3.14 5.75
C MET A 123 10.62 -3.64 5.56
N VAL A 124 11.43 -2.95 4.75
CA VAL A 124 12.88 -3.21 4.63
C VAL A 124 13.58 -3.04 5.98
N GLY A 125 13.26 -1.97 6.70
CA GLY A 125 13.77 -1.75 8.06
C GLY A 125 13.46 -2.93 8.99
N ARG A 126 12.21 -3.44 8.93
CA ARG A 126 11.78 -4.60 9.72
C ARG A 126 12.57 -5.87 9.38
N VAL A 127 12.75 -6.17 8.10
CA VAL A 127 13.49 -7.35 7.64
C VAL A 127 14.96 -7.27 8.09
N ARG A 128 15.61 -6.11 7.92
CA ARG A 128 17.00 -5.89 8.37
C ARG A 128 17.16 -6.06 9.88
N SER A 129 16.20 -5.56 10.67
CA SER A 129 16.24 -5.72 12.13
C SER A 129 16.16 -7.17 12.56
N SER A 130 15.37 -8.03 11.89
CA SER A 130 15.34 -9.47 12.20
C SER A 130 16.66 -10.18 11.90
N LEU A 131 17.36 -9.78 10.83
CA LEU A 131 18.62 -10.42 10.44
C LEU A 131 19.77 -10.05 11.37
N SER A 132 19.66 -8.95 12.12
CA SER A 132 20.71 -8.49 13.05
C SER A 132 20.63 -9.15 14.44
N VAL A 133 19.57 -9.91 14.72
CA VAL A 133 19.30 -10.55 16.02
C VAL A 133 19.68 -12.05 16.00
N HIS A 134 20.23 -12.56 14.89
CA HIS A 134 20.74 -13.92 14.74
C HIS A 134 22.23 -13.85 14.41
#